data_AF-B3NVU3-F1
#
_entry.id   AF-B3NVU3-F1
#
_cell.length_a   1.000
_cell.length_b   1.000
_cell.length_c   1.000
_cell.angle_alpha   90.00
_cell.angle_beta   90.00
_cell.angle_gamma   90.00
#
_symmetry.space_group_name_H-M   'P 1'
#
loop_
_entity.id
_entity.type
_entity.pdbx_description
1 polymer ?
#
loop_
_entity_poly.entity_id
_entity_poly.type
_entity_poly.pdbx_seq_one_letter_code
_entity_poly.pdbx_strand_id
1 'polypeptide(L)'
;MGATASCKKTSGSGYPEHDDPSYRKCQELKMERWIQMHYQIKQREQALAIAHHRELFYWLSGFYLSAVYGCASYYQRVKRVSALAPLLPLTFVVGYYTDWAYGSKMHRIQAEANMIMEHEQELLHWPGGLPTVAGIDEARVETEMEKKMHPHHM
;
A
#
# COMPACT_ATOMS: atom_id res chain seq x y z
N MET A 1 -1.31 63.39 40.59
CA MET A 1 -2.17 62.28 41.06
C MET A 1 -3.11 61.96 39.90
N GLY A 2 -2.73 61.10 38.95
CA GLY A 2 -2.62 59.65 39.11
C GLY A 2 -3.73 59.05 38.23
N ALA A 3 -3.42 58.82 36.95
CA ALA A 3 -4.36 58.33 35.94
C ALA A 3 -4.87 56.93 36.28
N THR A 4 -6.19 56.75 36.30
CA THR A 4 -6.83 55.44 36.44
C THR A 4 -6.81 54.71 35.09
N ALA A 5 -5.78 53.89 34.87
CA ALA A 5 -5.76 52.92 33.78
C ALA A 5 -6.63 51.70 34.17
N SER A 6 -7.91 51.74 33.79
CA SER A 6 -8.79 50.57 33.86
C SER A 6 -8.54 49.71 32.62
N CYS A 7 -7.81 48.61 32.83
CA CYS A 7 -7.51 47.57 31.85
C CYS A 7 -8.81 46.96 31.31
N LYS A 8 -9.15 47.28 30.05
CA LYS A 8 -10.23 46.59 29.32
C LYS A 8 -9.71 45.21 28.89
N LYS A 9 -9.94 44.21 29.74
CA LYS A 9 -9.97 42.79 29.33
C LYS A 9 -11.13 42.61 28.36
N THR A 10 -10.85 42.52 27.06
CA THR A 10 -11.71 41.76 26.14
C THR A 10 -11.18 40.34 26.09
N SER A 11 -11.74 39.53 26.97
CA SER A 11 -11.87 38.09 26.81
C SER A 11 -12.63 37.80 25.52
N GLY A 12 -11.98 37.18 24.54
CA GLY A 12 -12.59 36.63 23.35
C GLY A 12 -11.77 35.43 22.89
N SER A 13 -12.36 34.25 23.02
CA SER A 13 -11.92 32.92 22.58
C SER A 13 -10.73 32.90 21.60
N GLY A 14 -9.57 32.40 22.04
CA GLY A 14 -8.34 32.28 21.25
C GLY A 14 -8.34 31.14 20.24
N TYR A 15 -9.42 30.98 19.47
CA TYR A 15 -9.45 30.13 18.28
C TYR A 15 -9.61 31.05 17.07
N PRO A 16 -8.73 30.97 16.05
CA PRO A 16 -8.93 31.72 14.82
C PRO A 16 -10.30 31.36 14.25
N GLU A 17 -11.07 32.38 13.87
CA GLU A 17 -12.39 32.23 13.30
C GLU A 17 -12.27 31.36 12.04
N HIS A 18 -12.93 30.19 12.04
CA HIS A 18 -12.77 29.15 11.00
C HIS A 18 -13.06 29.66 9.57
N ASP A 19 -13.80 30.77 9.47
CA ASP A 19 -14.27 31.36 8.22
C ASP A 19 -13.35 32.47 7.68
N ASP A 20 -12.20 32.72 8.32
CA ASP A 20 -11.19 33.63 7.78
C ASP A 20 -10.70 33.13 6.41
N PRO A 21 -10.72 33.96 5.34
CA PRO A 21 -10.33 33.54 3.99
C PRO A 21 -8.87 33.08 3.93
N SER A 22 -8.02 33.56 4.84
CA SER A 22 -6.62 33.14 4.99
C SER A 22 -6.48 31.74 5.60
N TYR A 23 -7.37 31.35 6.51
CA TYR A 23 -7.37 30.02 7.12
C TYR A 23 -7.76 28.95 6.10
N ARG A 24 -8.81 29.20 5.31
CA ARG A 24 -9.26 28.31 4.23
C ARG A 24 -8.15 28.05 3.21
N LYS A 25 -7.47 29.10 2.74
CA LYS A 25 -6.31 28.96 1.84
C LYS A 25 -5.18 28.12 2.44
N CYS A 26 -4.90 28.27 3.74
CA CYS A 26 -3.89 27.45 4.41
C CYS A 26 -4.31 25.97 4.49
N GLN A 27 -5.59 25.69 4.72
CA GLN A 27 -6.14 24.32 4.72
C GLN A 27 -6.12 23.70 3.32
N GLU A 28 -6.52 24.44 2.29
CA GLU A 28 -6.46 24.02 0.88
C GLU A 28 -5.02 23.66 0.49
N LEU A 29 -4.05 24.55 0.78
CA LEU A 29 -2.64 24.29 0.50
C LEU A 29 -2.09 23.07 1.25
N LYS A 30 -2.53 22.83 2.49
CA LYS A 30 -2.16 21.62 3.24
C LYS A 30 -2.75 20.38 2.58
N MET A 31 -4.00 20.42 2.16
CA MET A 31 -4.68 19.30 1.51
C MET A 31 -4.06 18.97 0.15
N GLU A 32 -3.78 19.97 -0.68
CA GLU A 32 -3.11 19.79 -1.98
C GLU A 32 -1.74 19.12 -1.82
N ARG A 33 -0.93 19.59 -0.87
CA ARG A 33 0.38 18.98 -0.57
C ARG A 33 0.24 17.56 -0.05
N TRP A 34 -0.76 17.30 0.78
CA TRP A 34 -1.03 15.96 1.31
C TRP A 34 -1.40 14.98 0.19
N ILE A 35 -2.28 15.38 -0.74
CA ILE A 35 -2.66 14.60 -1.92
C ILE A 35 -1.44 14.35 -2.81
N GLN A 36 -0.65 15.38 -3.09
CA GLN A 36 0.57 15.26 -3.90
C GLN A 36 1.58 14.29 -3.26
N MET A 37 1.79 14.38 -1.95
CA MET A 37 2.68 13.49 -1.22
C MET A 37 2.19 12.04 -1.28
N HIS A 38 0.90 11.78 -1.09
CA HIS A 38 0.31 10.45 -1.23
C HIS A 38 0.46 9.90 -2.64
N TYR A 39 0.23 10.73 -3.66
CA TYR A 39 0.42 10.33 -5.04
C TYR A 39 1.87 9.91 -5.32
N GLN A 40 2.84 10.68 -4.84
CA GLN A 40 4.25 10.33 -5.00
C GLN A 40 4.64 9.05 -4.25
N ILE A 41 4.11 8.81 -3.05
CA ILE A 41 4.32 7.54 -2.33
C ILE A 41 3.75 6.38 -3.14
N LYS A 42 2.52 6.51 -3.64
CA LYS A 42 1.87 5.46 -4.46
C LYS A 42 2.65 5.14 -5.72
N GLN A 43 3.18 6.16 -6.40
CA GLN A 43 4.06 5.95 -7.56
C GLN A 43 5.34 5.19 -7.20
N ARG A 44 5.96 5.51 -6.04
CA ARG A 44 7.16 4.82 -5.56
C ARG A 44 6.86 3.38 -5.17
N GLU A 45 5.74 3.12 -4.50
CA GLU A 45 5.28 1.77 -4.17
C GLU A 45 5.06 0.93 -5.43
N GLN A 46 4.41 1.49 -6.45
CA GLN A 46 4.22 0.81 -7.74
C GLN A 46 5.56 0.52 -8.44
N ALA A 47 6.48 1.50 -8.45
CA ALA A 47 7.81 1.29 -9.02
C ALA A 47 8.59 0.20 -8.28
N LEU A 48 8.51 0.15 -6.96
CA LEU A 48 9.15 -0.86 -6.13
C LEU A 48 8.54 -2.25 -6.36
N ALA A 49 7.22 -2.35 -6.51
CA ALA A 49 6.57 -3.62 -6.88
C ALA A 49 7.07 -4.15 -8.22
N ILE A 50 7.16 -3.28 -9.24
CA ILE A 50 7.70 -3.64 -10.57
C ILE A 50 9.16 -4.10 -10.45
N ALA A 51 9.98 -3.39 -9.67
CA ALA A 51 11.37 -3.76 -9.44
C ALA A 51 11.49 -5.14 -8.76
N HIS A 52 10.66 -5.41 -7.75
CA HIS A 52 10.63 -6.69 -7.05
C HIS A 52 10.27 -7.86 -7.98
N HIS A 53 9.29 -7.68 -8.88
CA HIS A 53 8.95 -8.72 -9.85
C HIS A 53 10.08 -9.01 -10.85
N ARG A 54 10.85 -7.98 -11.25
CA ARG A 54 12.02 -8.15 -12.12
C ARG A 54 13.15 -8.90 -11.44
N GLU A 55 13.43 -8.56 -10.18
CA GLU A 55 14.46 -9.25 -9.39
C GLU A 55 14.10 -10.73 -9.18
N LEU A 56 12.84 -11.01 -8.87
CA LEU A 56 12.35 -12.37 -8.72
C LEU A 56 12.44 -13.17 -10.03
N PHE A 57 12.18 -12.54 -11.18
CA PHE A 57 12.39 -13.16 -12.48
C PHE A 57 13.86 -13.52 -12.71
N TYR A 58 14.81 -12.62 -12.41
CA TYR A 58 16.23 -12.92 -12.56
C TYR A 58 16.67 -14.08 -11.67
N TRP A 59 16.27 -14.07 -10.40
CA TRP A 59 16.56 -15.15 -9.47
C TRP A 59 15.99 -16.50 -9.94
N LEU A 60 14.72 -16.51 -10.34
CA LEU A 60 14.06 -17.71 -10.86
C LEU A 60 14.68 -18.19 -12.19
N SER A 61 15.14 -17.27 -13.04
CA SER A 61 15.80 -17.62 -14.31
C SER A 61 17.13 -18.34 -14.08
N GLY A 62 17.90 -17.92 -13.06
CA GLY A 62 19.11 -18.63 -12.64
C GLY A 62 18.81 -20.06 -12.17
N PHE A 63 17.76 -20.22 -11.36
CA PHE A 63 17.29 -21.54 -10.94
C PHE A 63 16.85 -22.39 -12.14
N TYR A 64 16.09 -21.83 -13.07
CA TYR A 64 15.65 -22.50 -14.30
C TYR A 64 16.84 -23.02 -15.12
N LEU A 65 17.86 -22.19 -15.35
CA LEU A 65 19.06 -22.60 -16.09
C LEU A 65 19.81 -23.74 -15.37
N SER A 66 19.94 -23.66 -14.04
CA SER A 66 20.57 -24.72 -13.24
C SER A 66 19.78 -26.04 -13.33
N ALA A 67 18.44 -25.97 -13.28
CA ALA A 67 17.56 -27.12 -13.40
C ALA A 67 17.60 -27.74 -14.80
N VAL A 68 17.64 -26.92 -15.85
CA VAL A 68 17.82 -27.38 -17.25
C VAL A 68 19.15 -28.11 -17.40
N TYR A 69 20.25 -27.56 -16.88
CA TYR A 69 21.55 -28.22 -16.93
C TYR A 69 21.55 -29.57 -16.19
N GLY A 70 20.97 -29.61 -14.99
CA GLY A 70 20.84 -30.85 -14.21
C GLY A 70 20.01 -31.92 -14.93
N CYS A 71 18.84 -31.52 -15.47
CA CYS A 71 17.97 -32.42 -16.23
C CYS A 71 18.62 -32.90 -17.53
N ALA A 72 19.36 -32.03 -18.24
CA ALA A 72 20.08 -32.39 -19.46
C ALA A 72 21.19 -33.41 -19.18
N SER A 73 21.99 -33.20 -18.13
CA SER A 73 23.02 -34.16 -17.70
C SER A 73 22.42 -35.51 -17.29
N TYR A 74 21.29 -35.49 -16.59
CA TYR A 74 20.58 -36.70 -16.19
C TYR A 74 19.95 -37.44 -17.39
N TYR A 75 19.37 -36.70 -18.34
CA TYR A 75 18.82 -37.24 -19.58
C TYR A 75 19.90 -37.93 -20.43
N GLN A 76 21.11 -37.38 -20.50
CA GLN A 76 22.23 -38.02 -21.21
C GLN A 76 22.60 -39.39 -20.61
N ARG A 77 22.46 -39.58 -19.29
CA ARG A 77 22.75 -40.86 -18.63
C ARG A 77 21.62 -41.88 -18.79
N VAL A 78 20.36 -41.46 -18.60
CA VAL A 78 19.21 -42.37 -18.53
C VAL A 78 18.52 -42.57 -19.89
N LYS A 79 18.68 -41.61 -20.82
CA LYS A 79 18.04 -41.56 -22.15
C LYS A 79 16.50 -41.70 -22.14
N ARG A 80 15.85 -41.40 -21.01
CA ARG A 80 14.39 -41.44 -20.87
C ARG A 80 13.82 -40.03 -20.83
N VAL A 81 12.79 -39.77 -21.65
CA VAL A 81 12.11 -38.46 -21.72
C VAL A 81 11.47 -38.06 -20.38
N SER A 82 11.11 -39.04 -19.54
CA SER A 82 10.61 -38.82 -18.18
C SER A 82 11.59 -38.02 -17.28
N ALA A 83 12.89 -38.02 -17.60
CA ALA A 83 13.89 -37.19 -16.92
C ALA A 83 13.63 -35.67 -17.08
N LEU A 84 12.89 -35.26 -18.11
CA LEU A 84 12.55 -33.86 -18.38
C LEU A 84 11.17 -33.48 -17.83
N ALA A 85 10.44 -34.41 -17.23
CA ALA A 85 9.14 -34.15 -16.62
C ALA A 85 9.11 -32.93 -15.67
N PRO A 86 10.11 -32.71 -14.78
CA PRO A 86 10.08 -31.55 -13.88
C PRO A 86 10.33 -30.21 -14.58
N LEU A 87 10.84 -30.19 -15.82
CA LEU A 87 11.03 -28.93 -16.55
C LEU A 87 9.71 -28.33 -17.00
N LEU A 88 8.68 -29.13 -17.26
CA LEU A 88 7.39 -28.66 -17.77
C LEU A 88 6.62 -27.77 -16.78
N PRO A 89 6.44 -28.14 -15.49
CA PRO A 89 5.85 -27.22 -14.53
C PRO A 89 6.75 -26.00 -14.27
N LEU A 90 8.07 -26.17 -14.34
CA LEU A 90 9.04 -25.11 -14.05
C LEU A 90 9.09 -24.06 -15.18
N THR A 91 8.99 -24.48 -16.45
CA THR A 91 8.82 -23.56 -17.60
C THR A 91 7.54 -22.77 -17.50
N PHE A 92 6.43 -23.39 -17.07
CA PHE A 92 5.15 -22.72 -16.93
C PHE A 92 5.23 -21.58 -15.90
N VAL A 93 5.85 -21.85 -14.75
CA VAL A 93 6.05 -20.85 -13.69
C VAL A 93 6.96 -19.71 -14.18
N VAL A 94 8.09 -20.02 -14.83
CA VAL A 94 8.98 -18.97 -15.38
C VAL A 94 8.28 -18.14 -16.46
N GLY A 95 7.53 -18.76 -17.35
CA GLY A 95 6.75 -18.07 -18.38
C GLY A 95 5.74 -17.10 -17.78
N TYR A 96 5.04 -17.51 -16.72
CA TYR A 96 4.13 -16.64 -15.98
C TYR A 96 4.85 -15.40 -15.40
N TYR A 97 5.98 -15.59 -14.73
CA TYR A 97 6.75 -14.47 -14.16
C TYR A 97 7.37 -13.58 -15.23
N THR A 98 7.70 -14.13 -16.40
CA THR A 98 8.20 -13.36 -17.54
C THR A 98 7.13 -12.40 -18.07
N ASP A 99 5.91 -12.91 -18.29
CA ASP A 99 4.77 -12.08 -18.71
C ASP A 99 4.37 -11.08 -17.62
N TRP A 100 4.62 -11.39 -16.35
CA TRP A 100 4.35 -10.47 -15.26
C TRP A 100 5.40 -9.34 -15.11
N ALA A 101 6.67 -9.63 -15.36
CA ALA A 101 7.77 -8.66 -15.22
C ALA A 101 7.94 -7.73 -16.44
N TYR A 102 7.72 -8.24 -17.64
CA TYR A 102 7.93 -7.51 -18.91
C TYR A 102 6.71 -7.48 -19.83
N GLY A 103 5.72 -8.33 -19.59
CA GLY A 103 4.58 -8.48 -20.47
C GLY A 103 3.41 -7.54 -20.15
N SER A 104 2.30 -7.81 -20.84
CA SER A 104 1.07 -7.01 -20.75
C SER A 104 0.23 -7.32 -19.51
N LYS A 105 0.63 -8.31 -18.71
CA LYS A 105 -0.17 -8.83 -17.58
C LYS A 105 -0.54 -7.76 -16.57
N MET A 106 0.38 -6.85 -16.26
CA MET A 106 0.12 -5.74 -15.34
C MET A 106 -0.96 -4.80 -15.89
N HIS A 107 -0.91 -4.49 -17.19
CA HIS A 107 -1.93 -3.67 -17.83
C HIS A 107 -3.30 -4.37 -17.83
N ARG A 108 -3.33 -5.68 -18.07
CA ARG A 108 -4.57 -6.47 -18.02
C ARG A 108 -5.19 -6.47 -16.62
N ILE A 109 -4.38 -6.69 -15.59
CA ILE A 109 -4.83 -6.63 -14.19
C ILE A 109 -5.36 -5.24 -13.86
N GLN A 110 -4.70 -4.18 -14.34
CA GLN A 110 -5.18 -2.81 -14.13
C GLN A 110 -6.51 -2.54 -14.84
N ALA A 111 -6.69 -3.06 -16.06
CA ALA A 111 -7.94 -2.91 -16.80
C ALA A 111 -9.10 -3.65 -16.10
N GLU A 112 -8.84 -4.86 -15.61
CA GLU A 112 -9.81 -5.65 -14.84
C GLU A 112 -10.15 -4.97 -13.50
N ALA A 113 -9.15 -4.42 -12.81
CA ALA A 113 -9.37 -3.64 -11.59
C ALA A 113 -10.24 -2.41 -11.84
N ASN A 114 -10.02 -1.68 -12.93
CA ASN A 114 -10.87 -0.54 -13.32
C ASN A 114 -12.32 -1.00 -13.59
N MET A 115 -12.50 -2.12 -14.28
CA MET A 115 -13.82 -2.69 -14.54
C MET A 115 -14.55 -3.02 -13.23
N ILE A 116 -13.87 -3.63 -12.26
CA ILE A 116 -14.44 -3.97 -10.94
C ILE A 116 -14.83 -2.70 -10.17
N MET A 117 -13.99 -1.66 -10.19
CA MET A 117 -14.30 -0.39 -9.52
C MET A 117 -15.52 0.32 -10.10
N GLU A 118 -15.75 0.19 -11.41
CA GLU A 118 -16.85 0.84 -12.12
C GLU A 118 -18.16 0.03 -12.07
N HIS A 119 -18.08 -1.30 -12.25
CA HIS A 119 -19.24 -2.15 -12.51
C HIS A 119 -19.62 -3.05 -11.33
N GLU A 120 -18.71 -3.27 -10.39
CA GLU A 120 -18.84 -4.31 -9.35
C GLU A 120 -18.57 -3.75 -7.93
N GLN A 121 -19.12 -2.56 -7.63
CA GLN A 121 -18.91 -1.88 -6.34
C GLN A 121 -19.34 -2.70 -5.12
N GLU A 122 -20.25 -3.64 -5.31
CA GLU A 122 -20.67 -4.56 -4.26
C GLU A 122 -19.53 -5.46 -3.77
N LEU A 123 -18.50 -5.77 -4.57
CA LEU A 123 -17.34 -6.55 -4.11
C LEU A 123 -16.32 -5.73 -3.30
N LEU A 124 -16.41 -4.40 -3.35
CA LEU A 124 -15.47 -3.50 -2.68
C LEU A 124 -15.90 -3.14 -1.25
N HIS A 125 -17.05 -3.62 -0.76
CA HIS A 125 -17.46 -3.33 0.61
C HIS A 125 -16.50 -3.98 1.60
N TRP A 126 -16.04 -3.18 2.57
CA TRP A 126 -15.25 -3.72 3.67
C TRP A 126 -16.17 -4.46 4.64
N PRO A 127 -15.79 -5.66 5.12
CA PRO A 127 -16.52 -6.31 6.21
C PRO A 127 -16.44 -5.42 7.45
N GLY A 128 -17.61 -4.99 7.97
CA GLY A 128 -17.70 -4.06 9.10
C GLY A 128 -17.91 -2.58 8.74
N GLY A 129 -17.99 -2.25 7.44
CA GLY A 129 -18.26 -0.88 6.99
C GLY A 129 -17.10 0.08 7.21
N LEU A 130 -17.32 1.38 6.98
CA LEU A 130 -16.30 2.39 7.22
C LEU A 130 -16.13 2.64 8.73
N PRO A 131 -14.89 2.66 9.26
CA PRO A 131 -14.65 3.01 10.64
C PRO A 131 -15.13 4.45 10.88
N THR A 132 -16.18 4.58 11.70
CA THR A 132 -16.78 5.87 12.03
C THR A 132 -15.93 6.55 13.09
N VAL A 133 -15.94 7.89 13.13
CA VAL A 133 -15.22 8.69 14.14
C VAL A 133 -15.50 8.22 15.58
N ALA A 134 -16.74 7.82 15.86
CA ALA A 134 -17.14 7.25 17.15
C ALA A 134 -16.36 5.99 17.50
N GLY A 135 -16.14 5.07 16.54
CA GLY A 135 -15.37 3.84 16.77
C GLY A 135 -13.87 4.11 16.94
N ILE A 136 -13.35 5.18 16.33
CA ILE A 136 -11.95 5.60 16.53
C ILE A 136 -11.77 6.18 17.94
N ASP A 137 -12.72 7.00 18.39
CA ASP A 137 -12.67 7.60 19.73
C ASP A 137 -12.89 6.55 20.82
N GLU A 138 -13.77 5.58 20.60
CA GLU A 138 -13.94 4.42 21.49
C GLU A 138 -12.65 3.58 21.60
N ALA A 139 -12.00 3.25 20.47
CA ALA A 139 -10.73 2.52 20.47
C ALA A 139 -9.59 3.28 21.18
N ARG A 140 -9.57 4.62 21.09
CA ARG A 140 -8.60 5.45 21.84
C ARG A 140 -8.86 5.38 23.34
N VAL A 141 -10.11 5.46 23.76
CA VAL A 141 -10.51 5.35 25.17
C VAL A 141 -10.17 3.97 25.73
N GLU A 142 -10.42 2.90 24.96
CA GLU A 142 -10.04 1.54 25.35
C GLU A 142 -8.53 1.37 25.53
N THR A 143 -7.74 1.90 24.58
CA THR A 143 -6.26 1.87 24.67
C THR A 143 -5.76 2.61 25.92
N GLU A 144 -6.39 3.75 26.26
CA GLU A 144 -6.08 4.50 27.47
C GLU A 144 -6.51 3.78 28.75
N MET A 145 -7.62 3.02 28.71
CA MET A 145 -8.10 2.21 29.83
C MET A 145 -7.21 0.98 30.07
N GLU A 146 -6.80 0.25 29.02
CA GLU A 146 -5.87 -0.88 29.12
C GLU A 146 -4.54 -0.45 29.75
N LYS A 147 -3.99 0.67 29.30
CA LYS A 147 -2.75 1.24 29.85
C LYS A 147 -2.87 1.60 31.34
N LYS A 148 -4.07 1.98 31.80
CA LYS A 148 -4.36 2.26 33.21
C LYS A 148 -4.56 0.97 34.03
N MET A 149 -5.09 -0.09 33.44
CA MET A 149 -5.35 -1.37 34.12
C MET A 149 -4.10 -2.27 34.25
N HIS A 150 -3.14 -2.16 33.33
CA HIS A 150 -1.90 -2.96 33.36
C HIS A 150 -0.63 -2.09 33.25
N PRO A 151 -0.24 -1.37 34.32
CA PRO A 151 0.90 -0.45 34.29
C PRO A 151 2.30 -1.10 34.19
N HIS A 152 2.44 -2.43 34.21
CA HIS A 152 3.73 -3.11 34.44
C HIS A 152 4.12 -4.23 33.45
N HIS A 153 3.52 -4.33 32.26
CA HIS A 153 4.04 -5.25 31.23
C HIS A 153 4.57 -4.46 30.02
N MET A 154 5.86 -4.10 30.11
CA MET A 154 6.75 -3.96 28.96
C MET A 154 7.61 -5.22 28.85
#